data_AF-A0A5B1QCX4-F1
#
_entry.id   AF-A0A5B1QCX4-F1
#
_cell.length_a   1.000
_cell.length_b   1.000
_cell.length_c   1.000
_cell.angle_alpha   90.00
_cell.angle_beta   90.00
_cell.angle_gamma   90.00
#
_symmetry.space_group_name_H-M   'P 1'
#
loop_
_entity.id
_entity.type
_entity.pdbx_description
1 polymer ?
#
loop_
_entity_poly.entity_id
_entity_poly.type
_entity_poly.pdbx_seq_one_letter_code
_entity_poly.pdbx_strand_id
1 'polypeptide(L)'
;MPIIDPNLGILIEDGKPDRLCAWRLCPYHGDSPPPEGSMMKACGRCKLIRYCSKECQVADWPEHKTVCRNPQALDINGWISAHEPGFRWTAAQALGGFSGANRISTHGLIITVLRADRLAAQSTAGAFVMLSAKVLPLKKMIPGHMPRRYHEECAELRRNGGLGCASVTFAVQGMPGGTTVMLFRRWELRRPAPAAAARGFFPHWEEVAKNAANEKIYDAELLHSINNWELPADVGSEVIQEVD
;
A
#
# COMPACT_ATOMS: atom_id res chain seq x y z
N MET A 1 15.00 6.16 0.17
CA MET A 1 15.00 4.78 -0.32
C MET A 1 14.15 4.71 -1.58
N PRO A 2 14.67 4.20 -2.71
CA PRO A 2 13.84 4.00 -3.89
C PRO A 2 12.72 3.01 -3.57
N ILE A 3 11.57 3.16 -4.22
CA ILE A 3 10.51 2.14 -4.20
C ILE A 3 10.74 1.21 -5.39
N ILE A 4 10.69 -0.09 -5.15
CA ILE A 4 10.69 -1.08 -6.22
C ILE A 4 9.38 -1.86 -6.22
N ASP A 5 8.86 -2.12 -7.41
CA ASP A 5 7.78 -3.07 -7.64
C ASP A 5 8.26 -4.03 -8.74
N PRO A 6 8.92 -5.14 -8.37
CA PRO A 6 9.44 -6.10 -9.34
C PRO A 6 8.35 -6.72 -10.22
N ASN A 7 7.13 -6.87 -9.71
CA ASN A 7 6.00 -7.41 -10.45
C ASN A 7 5.57 -6.47 -11.60
N LEU A 8 5.70 -5.16 -11.41
CA LEU A 8 5.43 -4.17 -12.46
C LEU A 8 6.69 -3.69 -13.20
N GLY A 9 7.89 -4.19 -12.84
CA GLY A 9 9.16 -3.71 -13.38
C GLY A 9 9.46 -2.25 -13.05
N ILE A 10 8.88 -1.72 -11.96
CA ILE A 10 8.99 -0.30 -11.60
C ILE A 10 10.14 -0.11 -10.60
N LEU A 11 11.00 0.87 -10.89
CA LEU A 11 11.97 1.46 -9.97
C LEU A 11 11.67 2.95 -9.87
N ILE A 12 11.28 3.41 -8.69
CA ILE A 12 11.04 4.83 -8.41
C ILE A 12 12.17 5.32 -7.52
N GLU A 13 13.12 6.01 -8.15
CA GLU A 13 14.22 6.62 -7.43
C GLU A 13 13.74 7.76 -6.53
N ASP A 14 14.39 7.92 -5.37
CA ASP A 14 14.24 9.16 -4.64
C ASP A 14 14.91 10.26 -5.49
N GLY A 15 14.19 11.35 -5.76
CA GLY A 15 14.81 12.58 -6.23
C GLY A 15 15.97 12.97 -5.32
N LYS A 16 16.99 13.61 -5.90
CA LYS A 16 18.13 14.12 -5.12
C LYS A 16 17.58 14.96 -3.95
N PRO A 17 18.02 14.73 -2.69
CA PRO A 17 17.55 15.53 -1.57
C PRO A 17 17.79 17.01 -1.84
N ASP A 18 16.94 17.87 -1.31
CA ASP A 18 17.04 19.31 -1.51
C ASP A 18 18.45 19.81 -1.17
N ARG A 19 18.88 20.90 -1.81
CA ARG A 19 20.16 21.56 -1.47
C ARG A 19 20.04 22.36 -0.17
N LEU A 20 19.45 21.75 0.85
CA LEU A 20 19.25 22.31 2.18
C LEU A 20 20.01 21.48 3.21
N CYS A 21 20.51 22.15 4.24
CA CYS A 21 21.24 21.52 5.33
C CYS A 21 20.25 20.86 6.28
N ALA A 22 20.46 19.59 6.64
CA ALA A 22 19.52 18.89 7.50
C ALA A 22 19.53 19.36 8.96
N TRP A 23 20.61 20.02 9.40
CA TRP A 23 20.71 20.50 10.77
C TRP A 23 19.87 21.75 11.01
N ARG A 24 18.89 21.65 11.92
CA ARG A 24 17.86 22.67 12.11
C ARG A 24 18.29 24.08 12.51
N LEU A 25 19.50 24.20 13.06
CA LEU A 25 20.07 25.48 13.47
C LEU A 25 21.03 26.06 12.42
N CYS A 26 21.17 25.40 11.26
CA CYS A 26 21.97 25.91 10.16
C CYS A 26 21.22 27.04 9.43
N PRO A 27 21.89 28.13 9.04
CA PRO A 27 21.31 29.15 8.15
C PRO A 27 20.76 28.57 6.85
N TYR A 28 21.24 27.39 6.43
CA TYR A 28 20.84 26.74 5.20
C TYR A 28 19.77 25.63 5.37
N HIS A 29 19.08 25.56 6.50
CA HIS A 29 18.15 24.46 6.83
C HIS A 29 16.76 24.55 6.20
N GLY A 30 16.29 25.77 5.90
CA GLY A 30 15.00 26.03 5.27
C GLY A 30 15.17 26.60 3.87
N ASP A 31 14.39 27.61 3.49
CA ASP A 31 14.36 28.17 2.12
C ASP A 31 15.60 28.97 1.70
N SER A 32 16.66 28.93 2.50
CA SER A 32 17.94 29.58 2.23
C SER A 32 18.94 28.53 1.76
N PRO A 33 18.95 28.11 0.48
CA PRO A 33 19.99 27.23 0.00
C PRO A 33 21.37 27.93 0.10
N PRO A 34 22.45 27.17 0.32
CA PRO A 34 23.79 27.75 0.26
C PRO A 34 24.09 28.27 -1.16
N PRO A 35 25.07 29.19 -1.30
CA PRO A 35 25.41 29.80 -2.59
C PRO A 35 25.57 28.79 -3.71
N GLU A 36 25.16 29.16 -4.92
CA GLU A 36 25.24 28.30 -6.10
C GLU A 36 26.69 27.86 -6.34
N GLY A 37 26.93 26.54 -6.40
CA GLY A 37 28.28 25.95 -6.47
C GLY A 37 28.82 25.38 -5.16
N SER A 38 28.14 25.61 -4.02
CA SER A 38 28.52 25.03 -2.73
C SER A 38 28.39 23.50 -2.73
N MET A 39 29.47 22.79 -2.40
CA MET A 39 29.49 21.33 -2.31
C MET A 39 28.88 20.85 -0.99
N MET A 40 27.58 20.55 -1.00
CA MET A 40 26.92 19.88 0.11
C MET A 40 27.19 18.37 0.08
N LYS A 41 27.48 17.78 1.23
CA LYS A 41 27.74 16.35 1.36
C LYS A 41 26.48 15.63 1.83
N ALA A 42 26.09 14.59 1.10
CA ALA A 42 25.05 13.69 1.57
C ALA A 42 25.58 12.88 2.77
N CYS A 43 24.68 12.50 3.68
CA CYS A 43 25.02 11.53 4.73
C CYS A 43 25.55 10.23 4.09
N GLY A 44 26.77 9.81 4.45
CA GLY A 44 27.43 8.65 3.83
C GLY A 44 26.69 7.33 4.02
N ARG A 45 25.88 7.22 5.07
CA ARG A 45 25.09 6.02 5.39
C ARG A 45 23.75 6.01 4.66
N CYS A 46 22.86 6.97 4.96
CA CYS A 46 21.50 6.96 4.43
C CYS A 46 21.37 7.59 3.04
N LYS A 47 22.24 8.54 2.69
CA LYS A 47 22.17 9.35 1.46
C LYS A 47 20.88 10.17 1.29
N LEU A 48 19.99 10.20 2.30
CA LEU A 48 18.66 10.83 2.24
C LEU A 48 18.66 12.32 2.59
N ILE A 49 19.72 12.82 3.21
CA ILE A 49 19.83 14.20 3.67
C ILE A 49 21.22 14.76 3.36
N ARG A 50 21.37 16.09 3.36
CA ARG A 50 22.61 16.79 3.06
C ARG A 50 23.03 17.71 4.19
N TYR A 51 24.33 17.95 4.27
CA TYR A 51 24.92 18.92 5.18
C TYR A 51 25.84 19.86 4.40
N CYS A 52 25.83 21.14 4.76
CA CYS A 52 26.77 22.10 4.19
C CYS A 52 28.20 21.86 4.71
N SER A 53 28.35 21.24 5.89
CA SER A 53 29.65 20.99 6.52
C SER A 53 29.64 19.74 7.41
N LYS A 54 30.82 19.28 7.82
CA LYS A 54 30.97 18.14 8.73
C LYS A 54 30.45 18.49 10.14
N GLU A 55 30.61 19.74 10.54
CA GLU A 55 30.17 20.28 11.83
C GLU A 55 28.64 20.21 11.94
N CYS A 56 27.93 20.59 10.87
CA CYS A 56 26.47 20.45 10.82
C CYS A 56 26.03 18.97 10.91
N GLN A 57 26.75 18.05 10.26
CA GLN A 57 26.48 16.62 10.38
C GLN A 57 26.66 16.11 11.80
N VAL A 58 27.74 16.53 12.49
CA VAL A 58 28.02 16.13 13.87
C VAL A 58 27.01 16.72 14.84
N ALA A 59 26.61 17.98 14.63
CA ALA A 59 25.62 18.66 15.45
C ALA A 59 24.22 18.03 15.31
N ASP A 60 23.85 17.59 14.11
CA ASP A 60 22.58 16.90 13.85
C ASP A 60 22.59 15.43 14.29
N TRP A 61 23.78 14.83 14.44
CA TRP A 61 23.93 13.40 14.68
C TRP A 61 23.12 12.83 15.87
N PRO A 62 23.01 13.50 17.04
CA PRO A 62 22.19 13.00 18.14
C PRO A 62 20.72 12.78 17.76
N GLU A 63 20.16 13.63 16.91
CA GLU A 63 18.79 13.51 16.39
C GLU A 63 18.78 12.56 15.17
N HIS A 64 19.64 12.79 14.18
CA HIS A 64 19.68 12.03 12.93
C HIS A 64 19.97 10.54 13.10
N LYS A 65 20.85 10.15 14.04
CA LYS A 65 21.24 8.74 14.23
C LYS A 65 20.05 7.82 14.49
N THR A 66 18.96 8.36 15.04
CA THR A 66 17.74 7.61 15.32
C THR A 66 17.06 7.18 14.02
N VAL A 67 17.06 8.03 12.99
CA VAL A 67 16.43 7.80 11.69
C VAL A 67 17.42 7.36 10.59
N CYS A 68 18.73 7.41 10.85
CA CYS A 68 19.76 7.09 9.86
C CYS A 68 19.89 5.59 9.60
N ARG A 69 19.46 5.14 8.41
CA ARG A 69 19.53 3.72 7.97
C ARG A 69 20.15 3.60 6.59
N ASN A 70 20.74 2.44 6.27
CA ASN A 70 21.20 2.19 4.90
C ASN A 70 20.00 2.20 3.96
N PRO A 71 20.09 2.86 2.79
CA PRO A 71 18.97 2.89 1.88
C PRO A 71 18.84 1.52 1.22
N GLN A 72 18.03 0.65 1.81
CA GLN A 72 17.49 -0.51 1.11
C GLN A 72 16.34 -0.03 0.22
N ALA A 73 16.10 -0.69 -0.91
CA ALA A 73 14.89 -0.39 -1.67
C ALA A 73 13.67 -0.79 -0.83
N LEU A 74 12.62 0.03 -0.84
CA LEU A 74 11.33 -0.34 -0.26
C LEU A 74 10.61 -1.20 -1.30
N ASP A 75 10.57 -2.51 -1.07
CA ASP A 75 9.83 -3.45 -1.92
C ASP A 75 8.34 -3.38 -1.61
N ILE A 76 7.63 -2.56 -2.39
CA ILE A 76 6.19 -2.40 -2.22
C ILE A 76 5.42 -3.62 -2.70
N ASN A 77 5.95 -4.35 -3.69
CA ASN A 77 5.29 -5.58 -4.14
C ASN A 77 5.34 -6.63 -3.04
N GLY A 78 6.53 -6.88 -2.46
CA GLY A 78 6.69 -7.80 -1.35
C GLY A 78 5.77 -7.45 -0.17
N TRP A 79 5.66 -6.17 0.17
CA TRP A 79 4.72 -5.72 1.21
C TRP A 79 3.25 -5.94 0.84
N ILE A 80 2.83 -5.60 -0.39
CA ILE A 80 1.46 -5.84 -0.86
C ILE A 80 1.14 -7.34 -0.82
N SER A 81 2.04 -8.19 -1.33
CA SER A 81 1.84 -9.64 -1.37
C SER A 81 1.74 -10.26 0.03
N ALA A 82 2.55 -9.80 0.99
CA ALA A 82 2.48 -10.28 2.38
C ALA A 82 1.12 -9.98 3.05
N HIS A 83 0.43 -8.93 2.62
CA HIS A 83 -0.87 -8.49 3.17
C HIS A 83 -2.04 -8.74 2.22
N GLU A 84 -1.80 -9.44 1.10
CA GLU A 84 -2.79 -9.61 0.03
C GLU A 84 -4.11 -10.22 0.50
N PRO A 85 -4.14 -11.27 1.36
CA PRO A 85 -5.40 -11.81 1.87
C PRO A 85 -6.26 -10.74 2.56
N GLY A 86 -5.64 -9.91 3.40
CA GLY A 86 -6.30 -8.79 4.08
C GLY A 86 -6.76 -7.68 3.13
N PHE A 87 -6.01 -7.38 2.08
CA PHE A 87 -6.44 -6.41 1.06
C PHE A 87 -7.58 -6.93 0.18
N ARG A 88 -7.57 -8.23 -0.16
CA ARG A 88 -8.68 -8.88 -0.87
C ARG A 88 -9.93 -8.91 0.00
N TRP A 89 -9.80 -9.18 1.31
CA TRP A 89 -10.89 -9.06 2.27
C TRP A 89 -11.45 -7.63 2.33
N THR A 90 -10.56 -6.64 2.40
CA THR A 90 -10.91 -5.21 2.41
C THR A 90 -11.71 -4.85 1.15
N ALA A 91 -11.26 -5.28 -0.02
CA ALA A 91 -11.98 -5.07 -1.28
C ALA A 91 -13.36 -5.76 -1.29
N ALA A 92 -13.47 -6.95 -0.69
CA ALA A 92 -14.73 -7.67 -0.57
C ALA A 92 -15.72 -6.93 0.34
N GLN A 93 -15.29 -6.44 1.52
CA GLN A 93 -16.09 -5.62 2.42
C GLN A 93 -16.55 -4.31 1.76
N ALA A 94 -15.65 -3.66 1.02
CA ALA A 94 -15.91 -2.37 0.41
C ALA A 94 -16.78 -2.44 -0.86
N LEU A 95 -16.62 -3.49 -1.68
CA LEU A 95 -17.16 -3.55 -3.05
C LEU A 95 -18.02 -4.79 -3.33
N GLY A 96 -17.83 -5.87 -2.56
CA GLY A 96 -18.36 -7.21 -2.84
C GLY A 96 -19.86 -7.40 -2.58
N GLY A 97 -20.53 -6.39 -2.02
CA GLY A 97 -21.97 -6.43 -1.77
C GLY A 97 -22.38 -6.97 -0.40
N PHE A 98 -21.45 -7.10 0.56
CA PHE A 98 -21.82 -7.54 1.90
C PHE A 98 -22.76 -6.56 2.63
N SER A 99 -22.66 -5.25 2.36
CA SER A 99 -23.54 -4.21 2.92
C SER A 99 -24.63 -3.71 1.95
N GLY A 100 -24.81 -4.35 0.79
CA GLY A 100 -25.80 -3.93 -0.20
C GLY A 100 -25.46 -4.35 -1.63
N ALA A 101 -25.77 -3.51 -2.62
CA ALA A 101 -25.45 -3.82 -4.01
C ALA A 101 -23.95 -4.04 -4.20
N ASN A 102 -23.58 -5.11 -4.93
CA ASN A 102 -22.20 -5.33 -5.36
C ASN A 102 -21.79 -4.21 -6.33
N ARG A 103 -20.69 -3.52 -6.02
CA ARG A 103 -20.19 -2.34 -6.76
C ARG A 103 -18.85 -2.61 -7.44
N ILE A 104 -18.35 -3.84 -7.41
CA ILE A 104 -17.00 -4.19 -7.84
C ILE A 104 -16.70 -3.80 -9.29
N SER A 105 -17.73 -3.77 -10.15
CA SER A 105 -17.59 -3.40 -11.56
C SER A 105 -17.75 -1.90 -11.84
N THR A 106 -18.10 -1.09 -10.84
CA THR A 106 -18.39 0.34 -11.01
C THR A 106 -17.50 1.23 -10.13
N HIS A 107 -16.99 0.68 -9.03
CA HIS A 107 -16.14 1.35 -8.06
C HIS A 107 -14.86 0.56 -7.83
N GLY A 108 -13.80 1.25 -7.42
CA GLY A 108 -12.56 0.65 -6.96
C GLY A 108 -12.20 1.16 -5.56
N LEU A 109 -11.15 0.56 -5.01
CA LEU A 109 -10.63 0.86 -3.68
C LEU A 109 -9.31 1.61 -3.80
N ILE A 110 -9.19 2.79 -3.18
CA ILE A 110 -7.91 3.47 -2.97
C ILE A 110 -7.44 3.20 -1.55
N ILE A 111 -6.28 2.58 -1.42
CA ILE A 111 -5.56 2.39 -0.16
C ILE A 111 -4.41 3.40 -0.13
N THR A 112 -4.44 4.33 0.82
CA THR A 112 -3.35 5.27 1.01
C THR A 112 -2.34 4.69 1.99
N VAL A 113 -1.08 4.65 1.57
CA VAL A 113 0.02 4.15 2.38
C VAL A 113 1.12 5.19 2.48
N LEU A 114 1.81 5.25 3.61
CA LEU A 114 2.98 6.08 3.85
C LEU A 114 4.21 5.20 3.93
N ARG A 115 5.33 5.66 3.36
CA ARG A 115 6.61 4.99 3.57
C ARG A 115 7.04 5.12 5.03
N ALA A 116 7.33 4.00 5.67
CA ALA A 116 7.70 4.00 7.09
C ALA A 116 9.04 4.71 7.36
N ASP A 117 9.94 4.80 6.36
CA ASP A 117 11.21 5.56 6.46
C ASP A 117 11.00 7.08 6.62
N ARG A 118 9.77 7.57 6.46
CA ARG A 118 9.38 8.96 6.72
C ARG A 118 8.78 9.17 8.11
N LEU A 119 8.55 8.12 8.87
CA LEU A 119 8.11 8.21 10.26
C LEU A 119 9.31 8.21 11.20
N ALA A 120 9.13 8.79 12.40
CA ALA A 120 10.12 8.68 13.46
C ALA A 120 10.42 7.20 13.75
N ALA A 121 11.69 6.89 14.04
CA ALA A 121 12.30 5.56 13.96
C ALA A 121 11.71 4.46 14.87
N GLN A 122 10.67 4.74 15.65
CA GLN A 122 10.06 3.85 16.63
C GLN A 122 8.61 3.43 16.29
N SER A 123 8.03 3.91 15.18
CA SER A 123 6.56 3.90 15.09
C SER A 123 5.92 2.70 14.40
N THR A 124 6.63 1.89 13.59
CA THR A 124 6.01 0.77 12.84
C THR A 124 6.96 -0.40 12.55
N ALA A 125 6.41 -1.61 12.52
CA ALA A 125 7.12 -2.86 12.22
C ALA A 125 7.43 -3.06 10.72
N GLY A 126 6.63 -2.49 9.81
CA GLY A 126 6.73 -2.70 8.36
C GLY A 126 7.37 -1.55 7.55
N ALA A 127 7.63 -1.82 6.26
CA ALA A 127 8.18 -0.86 5.28
C ALA A 127 7.18 0.24 4.85
N PHE A 128 5.89 -0.05 4.97
CA PHE A 128 4.78 0.86 4.67
C PHE A 128 3.74 0.83 5.79
N VAL A 129 3.01 1.93 5.90
CA VAL A 129 1.95 2.11 6.91
C VAL A 129 0.67 2.48 6.18
N MET A 130 -0.38 1.69 6.39
CA MET A 130 -1.69 2.02 5.85
C MET A 130 -2.29 3.19 6.62
N LEU A 131 -2.65 4.26 5.91
CA LEU A 131 -3.27 5.46 6.47
C LEU A 131 -4.80 5.42 6.37
N SER A 132 -5.33 5.03 5.21
CA SER A 132 -6.77 4.98 4.97
C SER A 132 -7.14 4.09 3.79
N ALA A 133 -8.40 3.67 3.72
CA ALA A 133 -9.02 3.07 2.54
C ALA A 133 -10.27 3.87 2.15
N LYS A 134 -10.49 4.08 0.85
CA LYS A 134 -11.64 4.84 0.32
C LYS A 134 -12.18 4.20 -0.95
N VAL A 135 -13.51 4.24 -1.11
CA VAL A 135 -14.19 3.76 -2.31
C VAL A 135 -14.44 4.92 -3.27
N LEU A 136 -14.09 4.74 -4.55
CA LEU A 136 -14.29 5.76 -5.59
C LEU A 136 -14.85 5.12 -6.87
N PRO A 137 -15.65 5.85 -7.67
CA PRO A 137 -16.06 5.39 -8.99
C PRO A 137 -14.84 5.14 -9.88
N LEU A 138 -14.82 4.03 -10.64
CA LEU A 138 -13.65 3.62 -11.44
C LEU A 138 -13.23 4.70 -12.46
N LYS A 139 -14.20 5.43 -13.03
CA LYS A 139 -13.94 6.56 -13.93
C LYS A 139 -13.09 7.68 -13.34
N LYS A 140 -13.03 7.80 -12.00
CA LYS A 140 -12.20 8.78 -11.28
C LYS A 140 -10.84 8.23 -10.88
N MET A 141 -10.67 6.90 -10.90
CA MET A 141 -9.45 6.23 -10.46
C MET A 141 -8.46 5.99 -11.60
N ILE A 142 -8.97 5.70 -12.80
CA ILE A 142 -8.15 5.31 -13.95
C ILE A 142 -8.58 6.16 -15.15
N PRO A 143 -7.78 7.16 -15.56
CA PRO A 143 -7.97 7.79 -16.87
C PRO A 143 -7.60 6.76 -17.95
N GLY A 144 -8.61 6.02 -18.45
CA GLY A 144 -8.56 5.47 -19.80
C GLY A 144 -8.01 4.06 -20.05
N HIS A 145 -7.84 3.17 -19.07
CA HIS A 145 -7.44 1.77 -19.35
C HIS A 145 -8.19 0.75 -18.48
N MET A 146 -9.50 0.64 -18.66
CA MET A 146 -10.23 -0.52 -18.17
C MET A 146 -10.14 -1.63 -19.25
N PRO A 147 -9.85 -2.89 -18.90
CA PRO A 147 -9.85 -3.98 -19.88
C PRO A 147 -11.18 -4.04 -20.63
N ARG A 148 -11.13 -4.28 -21.94
CA ARG A 148 -12.30 -4.24 -22.83
C ARG A 148 -13.46 -5.15 -22.35
N ARG A 149 -13.12 -6.25 -21.67
CA ARG A 149 -14.06 -7.25 -21.14
C ARG A 149 -14.21 -7.22 -19.61
N TYR A 150 -13.78 -6.16 -18.94
CA TYR A 150 -13.76 -6.11 -17.47
C TYR A 150 -15.14 -6.39 -16.84
N HIS A 151 -16.21 -5.82 -17.39
CA HIS A 151 -17.56 -6.05 -16.89
C HIS A 151 -18.03 -7.50 -17.13
N GLU A 152 -17.65 -8.10 -18.25
CA GLU A 152 -17.97 -9.49 -18.61
C GLU A 152 -17.24 -10.47 -17.69
N GLU A 153 -15.92 -10.27 -17.48
CA GLU A 153 -15.10 -11.04 -16.55
C GLU A 153 -15.67 -10.99 -15.12
N CYS A 154 -16.05 -9.79 -14.65
CA CYS A 154 -16.69 -9.64 -13.34
C CYS A 154 -18.03 -10.39 -13.26
N ALA A 155 -18.82 -10.38 -14.34
CA ALA A 155 -20.12 -11.06 -14.38
C ALA A 155 -19.96 -12.58 -14.36
N GLU A 156 -18.97 -13.12 -15.08
CA GLU A 156 -18.66 -14.54 -15.09
C GLU A 156 -18.21 -15.04 -13.71
N LEU A 157 -17.27 -14.34 -13.07
CA LEU A 157 -16.85 -14.66 -11.70
C LEU A 157 -18.03 -14.70 -10.73
N ARG A 158 -18.98 -13.76 -10.85
CA ARG A 158 -20.19 -13.76 -10.02
C ARG A 158 -21.13 -14.93 -10.30
N ARG A 159 -21.30 -15.32 -11.57
CA ARG A 159 -22.08 -16.52 -11.93
C ARG A 159 -21.51 -17.79 -11.29
N ASN A 160 -20.19 -17.85 -11.13
CA ASN A 160 -19.50 -18.96 -10.50
C ASN A 160 -19.46 -18.87 -8.95
N GLY A 161 -20.16 -17.88 -8.37
CA GLY A 161 -20.27 -17.68 -6.93
C GLY A 161 -19.13 -16.85 -6.31
N GLY A 162 -18.26 -16.26 -7.13
CA GLY A 162 -17.32 -15.23 -6.68
C GLY A 162 -17.94 -13.85 -6.54
N LEU A 163 -17.15 -12.86 -6.15
CA LEU A 163 -17.60 -11.48 -5.97
C LEU A 163 -17.32 -10.59 -7.19
N GLY A 164 -16.38 -10.97 -8.05
CA GLY A 164 -15.99 -10.27 -9.28
C GLY A 164 -14.53 -9.82 -9.27
N CYS A 165 -14.14 -8.87 -10.12
CA CYS A 165 -12.75 -8.43 -10.25
C CYS A 165 -12.53 -7.07 -9.55
N ALA A 166 -11.88 -7.07 -8.38
CA ALA A 166 -11.57 -5.86 -7.64
C ALA A 166 -10.43 -5.07 -8.28
N SER A 167 -10.66 -3.76 -8.42
CA SER A 167 -9.65 -2.78 -8.82
C SER A 167 -9.18 -2.02 -7.58
N VAL A 168 -7.89 -2.16 -7.24
CA VAL A 168 -7.29 -1.58 -6.04
C VAL A 168 -6.11 -0.70 -6.43
N THR A 169 -6.09 0.53 -5.95
CA THR A 169 -4.99 1.48 -6.16
C THR A 169 -4.31 1.78 -4.84
N PHE A 170 -3.00 1.58 -4.78
CA PHE A 170 -2.15 2.00 -3.68
C PHE A 170 -1.61 3.40 -3.95
N ALA A 171 -2.07 4.38 -3.16
CA ALA A 171 -1.58 5.75 -3.17
C ALA A 171 -0.44 5.89 -2.16
N VAL A 172 0.80 5.83 -2.65
CA VAL A 172 2.02 5.84 -1.84
C VAL A 172 2.49 7.27 -1.62
N GLN A 173 2.44 7.70 -0.36
CA GLN A 173 2.86 9.01 0.10
C GLN A 173 4.26 8.97 0.73
N GLY A 174 4.82 10.15 1.00
CA GLY A 174 6.17 10.29 1.56
C GLY A 174 7.27 10.24 0.50
N MET A 175 6.92 10.46 -0.76
CA MET A 175 7.89 10.64 -1.84
C MET A 175 8.55 12.03 -1.75
N PRO A 176 9.77 12.19 -2.27
CA PRO A 176 10.40 13.51 -2.39
C PRO A 176 9.48 14.52 -3.11
N GLY A 177 9.54 15.78 -2.67
CA GLY A 177 8.70 16.86 -3.21
C GLY A 177 7.20 16.75 -2.92
N GLY A 178 6.78 15.87 -2.00
CA GLY A 178 5.37 15.70 -1.63
C GLY A 178 4.53 14.94 -2.66
N THR A 179 5.17 14.36 -3.68
CA THR A 179 4.49 13.58 -4.73
C THR A 179 3.81 12.34 -4.16
N THR A 180 2.73 11.89 -4.80
CA THR A 180 2.09 10.60 -4.51
C THR A 180 2.26 9.68 -5.72
N VAL A 181 2.74 8.46 -5.47
CA VAL A 181 2.81 7.41 -6.50
C VAL A 181 1.53 6.59 -6.44
N MET A 182 0.92 6.31 -7.60
CA MET A 182 -0.26 5.46 -7.70
C MET A 182 0.14 4.11 -8.31
N LEU A 183 -0.02 3.02 -7.57
CA LEU A 183 0.20 1.66 -8.06
C LEU A 183 -1.11 0.91 -8.15
N PHE A 184 -1.34 0.25 -9.27
CA PHE A 184 -2.58 -0.48 -9.53
C PHE A 184 -2.39 -1.98 -9.27
N ARG A 185 -3.42 -2.59 -8.69
CA ARG A 185 -3.58 -4.04 -8.54
C ARG A 185 -4.99 -4.44 -8.94
N ARG A 186 -5.08 -5.59 -9.57
CA ARG A 186 -6.33 -6.22 -9.97
C ARG A 186 -6.38 -7.61 -9.37
N TRP A 187 -7.43 -7.90 -8.61
CA TRP A 187 -7.62 -9.21 -8.00
C TRP A 187 -9.01 -9.74 -8.32
N GLU A 188 -9.07 -10.97 -8.80
CA GLU A 188 -10.32 -11.72 -8.86
C GLU A 188 -10.69 -12.09 -7.43
N LEU A 189 -11.87 -11.71 -6.97
CA LEU A 189 -12.41 -12.10 -5.68
C LEU A 189 -13.32 -13.30 -5.91
N ARG A 190 -12.86 -14.49 -5.49
CA ARG A 190 -13.58 -15.75 -5.63
C ARG A 190 -14.64 -15.87 -4.53
N ARG A 191 -15.18 -17.08 -4.41
CA ARG A 191 -16.26 -17.40 -3.48
C ARG A 191 -15.78 -17.19 -2.03
N PRO A 192 -16.50 -16.40 -1.22
CA PRO A 192 -16.23 -16.31 0.20
C PRO A 192 -16.38 -17.68 0.86
N ALA A 193 -15.53 -17.99 1.83
CA ALA A 193 -15.70 -19.18 2.66
C ALA A 193 -17.04 -19.12 3.42
N PRO A 194 -17.71 -20.25 3.71
CA PRO A 194 -19.00 -20.26 4.39
C PRO A 194 -19.01 -19.46 5.71
N ALA A 195 -17.94 -19.55 6.50
CA ALA A 195 -17.80 -18.79 7.74
C ALA A 195 -17.74 -17.27 7.51
N ALA A 196 -17.04 -16.83 6.46
CA ALA A 196 -16.97 -15.42 6.09
C ALA A 196 -18.31 -14.92 5.52
N ALA A 197 -18.98 -15.74 4.71
CA ALA A 197 -20.31 -15.43 4.18
C ALA A 197 -21.36 -15.29 5.29
N ALA A 198 -21.34 -16.18 6.29
CA ALA A 198 -22.22 -16.14 7.45
C ALA A 198 -21.96 -14.91 8.34
N ARG A 199 -20.70 -14.51 8.50
CA ARG A 199 -20.32 -13.31 9.26
C ARG A 199 -20.69 -12.02 8.51
N GLY A 200 -20.57 -12.02 7.19
CA GLY A 200 -21.03 -10.94 6.32
C GLY A 200 -20.24 -9.64 6.44
N PHE A 201 -20.97 -8.52 6.55
CA PHE A 201 -20.40 -7.18 6.55
C PHE A 201 -19.83 -6.79 7.90
N PHE A 202 -18.64 -6.18 7.90
CA PHE A 202 -18.04 -5.55 9.06
C PHE A 202 -18.24 -4.03 9.01
N PRO A 203 -19.02 -3.45 9.93
CA PRO A 203 -19.03 -2.01 10.13
C PRO A 203 -17.61 -1.51 10.41
N HIS A 204 -17.25 -0.33 9.89
CA HIS A 204 -15.91 0.24 10.05
C HIS A 204 -14.77 -0.67 9.54
N TRP A 205 -15.03 -1.47 8.50
CA TRP A 205 -14.03 -2.32 7.85
C TRP A 205 -12.75 -1.56 7.49
N GLU A 206 -12.82 -0.25 7.24
CA GLU A 206 -11.67 0.61 6.94
C GLU A 206 -10.66 0.62 8.08
N GLU A 207 -11.14 0.68 9.33
CA GLU A 207 -10.31 0.67 10.52
C GLU A 207 -9.75 -0.72 10.79
N VAL A 208 -10.57 -1.76 10.61
CA VAL A 208 -10.12 -3.16 10.72
C VAL A 208 -9.01 -3.44 9.70
N ALA A 209 -9.19 -3.06 8.44
CA ALA A 209 -8.19 -3.20 7.39
C ALA A 209 -6.90 -2.43 7.72
N LYS A 210 -7.03 -1.20 8.21
CA LYS A 210 -5.89 -0.38 8.65
C LYS A 210 -5.13 -1.06 9.78
N ASN A 211 -5.82 -1.63 10.76
CA ASN A 211 -5.19 -2.31 11.87
C ASN A 211 -4.54 -3.63 11.42
N ALA A 212 -5.17 -4.38 10.51
CA ALA A 212 -4.58 -5.59 9.94
C ALA A 212 -3.27 -5.30 9.20
N ALA A 213 -3.29 -4.35 8.27
CA ALA A 213 -2.13 -3.97 7.45
C ALA A 213 -0.99 -3.30 8.24
N ASN A 214 -1.29 -2.80 9.44
CA ASN A 214 -0.31 -2.21 10.34
C ASN A 214 0.08 -3.14 11.51
N GLU A 215 -0.34 -4.42 11.47
CA GLU A 215 -0.04 -5.43 12.49
C GLU A 215 -0.55 -5.05 13.90
N LYS A 216 -1.73 -4.42 13.97
CA LYS A 216 -2.38 -3.95 15.21
C LYS A 216 -3.66 -4.71 15.57
N ILE A 217 -3.93 -5.84 14.93
CA ILE A 217 -5.01 -6.75 15.35
C ILE A 217 -4.43 -7.79 16.30
N TYR A 218 -4.85 -7.74 17.56
CA TYR A 218 -4.45 -8.69 18.60
C TYR A 218 -5.42 -9.87 18.75
N ASP A 219 -6.63 -9.75 18.18
CA ASP A 219 -7.60 -10.84 18.10
C ASP A 219 -7.17 -11.82 17.00
N ALA A 220 -6.62 -12.96 17.42
CA ALA A 220 -6.12 -13.99 16.53
C ALA A 220 -7.23 -14.65 15.69
N GLU A 221 -8.44 -14.78 16.21
CA GLU A 221 -9.57 -15.37 15.47
C GLU A 221 -10.04 -14.41 14.38
N LEU A 222 -10.14 -13.12 14.69
CA LEU A 222 -10.45 -12.10 13.69
C LEU A 222 -9.38 -12.04 12.60
N LEU A 223 -8.10 -12.02 12.97
CA LEU A 223 -7.01 -11.99 12.00
C LEU A 223 -6.99 -13.25 11.12
N HIS A 224 -7.24 -14.42 11.71
CA HIS A 224 -7.39 -15.67 10.98
C HIS A 224 -8.59 -15.60 10.01
N SER A 225 -9.73 -15.08 10.45
CA SER A 225 -10.92 -14.90 9.61
C SER A 225 -10.69 -13.93 8.47
N ILE A 226 -9.91 -12.86 8.66
CA ILE A 226 -9.55 -11.90 7.61
C ILE A 226 -8.63 -12.55 6.59
N ASN A 227 -7.65 -13.34 7.03
CA ASN A 227 -6.68 -13.95 6.13
C ASN A 227 -7.21 -15.18 5.38
N ASN A 228 -8.29 -15.80 5.88
CA ASN A 228 -8.89 -17.02 5.31
C ASN A 228 -10.35 -16.83 4.89
N TRP A 229 -10.73 -15.61 4.52
CA TRP A 229 -12.12 -15.26 4.20
C TRP A 229 -12.63 -15.84 2.87
N GLU A 230 -11.72 -16.24 1.98
CA GLU A 230 -12.00 -16.71 0.62
C GLU A 230 -11.56 -18.16 0.45
N LEU A 231 -12.31 -18.92 -0.35
CA LEU A 231 -11.92 -20.30 -0.66
C LEU A 231 -10.67 -20.36 -1.56
N PRO A 232 -9.80 -21.37 -1.38
CA PRO A 232 -8.73 -21.68 -2.32
C PRO A 232 -9.28 -21.91 -3.74
N ALA A 233 -8.43 -21.74 -4.76
CA ALA A 233 -8.82 -21.88 -6.16
C ALA A 233 -9.38 -23.27 -6.52
N ASP A 234 -9.03 -24.29 -5.73
CA ASP A 234 -9.17 -25.71 -6.11
C ASP A 234 -10.46 -26.36 -5.57
N VAL A 235 -11.25 -25.66 -4.76
CA VAL A 235 -12.45 -26.21 -4.08
C VAL A 235 -13.69 -26.23 -5.00
N GLY A 236 -13.52 -26.00 -6.30
CA GLY A 236 -14.60 -25.86 -7.29
C GLY A 236 -14.59 -26.87 -8.43
N SER A 237 -13.70 -27.85 -8.44
CA SER A 237 -13.59 -28.87 -9.50
C SER A 237 -14.08 -30.26 -9.07
N GLU A 238 -15.08 -30.34 -8.20
CA GLU A 238 -15.86 -31.59 -8.10
C GLU A 238 -16.77 -31.65 -9.34
N VAL A 239 -16.22 -32.28 -10.38
CA VAL A 239 -16.99 -32.87 -11.47
C VAL A 239 -18.05 -33.74 -10.81
N ILE A 240 -19.31 -33.35 -10.90
CA ILE A 240 -20.43 -34.27 -10.70
C ILE A 240 -20.24 -35.31 -11.81
N GLN A 241 -19.68 -36.47 -11.48
CA GLN A 241 -19.77 -37.63 -12.35
C GLN A 241 -21.26 -37.95 -12.48
N GLU A 242 -21.82 -37.71 -13.66
CA GLU A 242 -23.04 -38.38 -14.07
C GLU A 242 -22.79 -39.89 -13.91
N VAL A 243 -23.57 -40.50 -13.02
CA VAL A 243 -23.62 -41.95 -12.90
C VAL A 243 -24.54 -42.43 -14.03
N ASP A 244 -24.00 -43.32 -14.87
CA ASP A 244 -24.62 -43.92 -16.06
C ASP A 244 -26.07 -44.40 -15.86
#